data_AF-A0A671MH22-F1
#
_entry.id   AF-A0A671MH22-F1
#
_cell.length_a   1.000
_cell.length_b   1.000
_cell.length_c   1.000
_cell.angle_alpha   90.00
_cell.angle_beta   90.00
_cell.angle_gamma   90.00
#
_symmetry.space_group_name_H-M   'P 1'
#
loop_
_entity.id
_entity.type
_entity.pdbx_description
1 polymer ?
#
loop_
_entity_poly.entity_id
_entity_poly.type
_entity_poly.pdbx_seq_one_letter_code
_entity_poly.pdbx_strand_id
1 'polypeptide(L)'
;MQKQVEIRMHESHLDPPSPPEESMCGGCCDKITKNLILMLTVLGVIIGSVAGILLRYASPLPPDVIMVIAFPGDILMRILITGLAGLDAKSSGRLGTRAMVYYMSTTIIAAVLGVILVLLIHPGNPKLKANLGEGKRNDELSSLDAFFDLIRNLFPENLVQACFQQIQTVSSKVEVGPPPHPNRFGRNATKSAAKYVIKKSLQFKSGMNVLGLIGFFVAFGICMGKMGERAKLMLEFFNVLNEIVMRLVGMIMWYSPIGIACLICGKIISINDLEMVAKQLGMYMVTVIIGLIIHGGIFLPLIYFIFVRKNPFTFFMGIFQAWVTALGTASSAGTLPVTFRCLEENLGIDKRVTRFVLPVGATINMDGTALYEAVAAIFIAQMNGIELDPGQIVTVSLTATLASVGAASIPSAGLVTMLLILTAVGLPTQDISLLVAVDWLL
;
A
#
# COMPACT_ATOMS: atom_id res chain seq x y z
N MET A 1 22.10 56.61 -9.91
CA MET A 1 20.93 57.44 -9.55
C MET A 1 19.72 56.85 -10.25
N GLN A 2 18.94 55.99 -9.58
CA GLN A 2 17.65 55.49 -10.04
C GLN A 2 16.80 55.24 -8.79
N LYS A 3 15.75 56.06 -8.64
CA LYS A 3 14.82 56.08 -7.51
C LYS A 3 13.98 54.80 -7.52
N GLN A 4 13.99 54.04 -6.42
CA GLN A 4 12.91 53.11 -6.11
C GLN A 4 11.68 53.92 -5.69
N VAL A 5 10.55 53.66 -6.34
CA VAL A 5 9.24 54.19 -5.95
C VAL A 5 8.67 53.22 -4.94
N GLU A 6 8.73 53.61 -3.67
CA GLU A 6 8.12 52.92 -2.54
C GLU A 6 6.67 53.39 -2.43
N ILE A 7 5.71 52.50 -2.68
CA ILE A 7 4.28 52.79 -2.52
C ILE A 7 3.93 52.60 -1.04
N ARG A 8 3.86 53.72 -0.31
CA ARG A 8 3.30 53.80 1.04
C ARG A 8 1.78 53.60 0.95
N MET A 9 1.29 52.44 1.38
CA MET A 9 -0.12 52.29 1.73
C MET A 9 -0.36 52.93 3.10
N HIS A 10 -1.32 53.85 3.18
CA HIS A 10 -1.77 54.49 4.41
C HIS A 10 -2.31 53.44 5.39
N GLU A 11 -1.71 53.33 6.56
CA GLU A 11 -2.29 52.65 7.72
C GLU A 11 -3.52 53.43 8.19
N SER A 12 -4.70 52.84 8.05
CA SER A 12 -5.91 53.26 8.73
C SER A 12 -5.93 52.62 10.13
N HIS A 13 -5.81 53.43 11.16
CA HIS A 13 -6.06 53.05 12.55
C HIS A 13 -7.50 52.56 12.72
N LEU A 14 -7.68 51.24 12.79
CA LEU A 14 -8.82 50.60 13.43
C LEU A 14 -8.26 49.47 14.28
N ASP A 15 -8.26 49.67 15.60
CA ASP A 15 -7.97 48.59 16.54
C ASP A 15 -8.89 47.40 16.26
N PRO A 16 -8.38 46.16 16.26
CA PRO A 16 -9.23 45.00 16.04
C PRO A 16 -10.25 44.90 17.18
N PRO A 17 -11.54 44.63 16.89
CA PRO A 17 -12.52 44.41 17.94
C PRO A 17 -12.07 43.23 18.80
N SER A 18 -12.13 43.42 20.12
CA SER A 18 -11.87 42.36 21.12
C SER A 18 -12.70 41.11 20.77
N PRO A 19 -12.11 39.91 20.76
CA PRO A 19 -12.85 38.69 20.48
C PRO A 19 -13.96 38.52 21.54
N PRO A 20 -15.19 38.13 21.15
CA PRO A 20 -16.25 37.90 22.11
C PRO A 20 -15.86 36.72 23.01
N GLU A 21 -16.23 36.79 24.29
CA GLU A 21 -15.99 35.73 25.27
C GLU A 21 -16.55 34.40 24.75
N GLU A 22 -15.66 33.44 24.45
CA GLU A 22 -16.05 32.09 24.02
C GLU A 22 -16.76 31.37 25.17
N SER A 23 -18.07 31.18 25.04
CA SER A 23 -18.79 30.23 25.90
C SER A 23 -18.23 28.81 25.68
N MET A 24 -18.02 28.05 26.76
CA MET A 24 -17.51 26.67 26.73
C MET A 24 -18.27 25.73 25.75
N CYS A 25 -19.57 25.94 25.56
CA CYS A 25 -20.37 25.19 24.59
C CYS A 25 -20.12 25.61 23.13
N GLY A 26 -19.87 26.90 22.87
CA GLY A 26 -19.53 27.41 21.53
C GLY A 26 -18.20 26.86 21.04
N GLY A 27 -17.17 26.83 21.89
CA GLY A 27 -15.85 26.29 21.54
C GLY A 27 -15.86 24.78 21.24
N CYS A 28 -16.75 24.01 21.88
CA CYS A 28 -16.91 22.58 21.59
C CYS A 28 -17.68 22.36 20.27
N CYS A 29 -18.75 23.12 20.03
CA CYS A 29 -19.54 23.02 18.80
C CYS A 29 -18.74 23.46 17.56
N ASP A 30 -17.91 24.49 17.69
CA ASP A 30 -17.00 24.94 16.62
C ASP A 30 -15.84 23.96 16.37
N LYS A 31 -15.34 23.28 17.40
CA LYS A 31 -14.36 22.18 17.22
C LYS A 31 -15.00 20.96 16.57
N ILE A 32 -16.27 20.70 16.87
CA ILE A 32 -17.06 19.60 16.30
C ILE A 32 -17.32 19.84 14.82
N THR A 33 -17.70 21.05 14.40
CA THR A 33 -17.92 21.39 12.99
C THR A 33 -16.63 21.42 12.18
N LYS A 34 -15.52 21.92 12.76
CA LYS A 34 -14.19 21.94 12.11
C LYS A 34 -13.62 20.55 11.86
N ASN A 35 -13.89 19.58 12.74
CA ASN A 35 -13.39 18.19 12.64
C ASN A 35 -14.50 17.17 12.35
N LEU A 36 -15.64 17.61 11.80
CA LEU A 36 -16.84 16.79 11.65
C LEU A 36 -16.57 15.50 10.86
N ILE A 37 -15.89 15.61 9.72
CA ILE A 37 -15.61 14.45 8.87
C ILE A 37 -14.71 13.45 9.60
N LEU A 38 -13.67 13.93 10.29
CA LEU A 38 -12.79 13.07 11.08
C LEU A 38 -13.56 12.31 12.17
N MET A 39 -14.43 12.99 12.92
CA MET A 39 -15.23 12.34 13.95
C MET A 39 -16.23 11.34 13.37
N LEU A 40 -16.89 11.67 12.26
CA LEU A 40 -17.78 10.73 11.56
C LEU A 40 -17.02 9.48 11.10
N THR A 41 -15.81 9.65 10.56
CA THR A 41 -14.98 8.52 10.14
C THR A 41 -14.57 7.63 11.32
N VAL A 42 -14.16 8.21 12.45
CA VAL A 42 -13.84 7.46 13.68
C VAL A 42 -15.06 6.72 14.22
N LEU A 43 -16.21 7.40 14.26
CA LEU A 43 -17.48 6.79 14.68
C LEU A 43 -17.86 5.64 13.74
N GLY A 44 -17.67 5.80 12.43
CA GLY A 44 -17.87 4.76 11.43
C GLY A 44 -17.02 3.52 11.69
N VAL A 45 -15.75 3.68 12.05
CA VAL A 45 -14.88 2.54 12.43
C VAL A 45 -15.40 1.82 13.67
N ILE A 46 -15.76 2.56 14.72
CA ILE A 46 -16.27 1.98 15.97
C ILE A 46 -17.58 1.22 15.70
N ILE A 47 -18.52 1.84 15.00
CA ILE A 47 -19.81 1.24 14.64
C ILE A 47 -19.59 0.00 13.77
N GLY A 48 -18.76 0.09 12.73
CA GLY A 48 -18.46 -1.02 11.83
C GLY A 48 -17.81 -2.21 12.56
N SER A 49 -16.89 -1.93 13.48
CA SER A 49 -16.21 -2.96 14.28
C SER A 49 -17.17 -3.66 15.25
N VAL A 50 -17.97 -2.88 16.00
CA VAL A 50 -18.95 -3.42 16.96
C VAL A 50 -20.04 -4.20 16.22
N ALA A 51 -20.59 -3.65 15.13
CA ALA A 51 -21.59 -4.32 14.31
C ALA A 51 -21.06 -5.63 13.71
N GLY A 52 -19.82 -5.63 13.20
CA GLY A 52 -19.18 -6.84 12.66
C GLY A 52 -19.03 -7.95 13.71
N ILE A 53 -18.61 -7.60 14.93
CA ILE A 53 -18.48 -8.56 16.05
C ILE A 53 -19.85 -9.09 16.49
N LEU A 54 -20.85 -8.21 16.63
CA LEU A 54 -22.20 -8.60 17.03
C LEU A 54 -22.88 -9.50 15.99
N LEU A 55 -22.78 -9.15 14.70
CA LEU A 55 -23.34 -9.94 13.60
C LEU A 55 -22.66 -11.31 13.49
N ARG A 56 -21.35 -11.38 13.75
CA ARG A 56 -20.63 -12.65 13.85
C ARG A 56 -21.17 -13.53 14.97
N TYR A 57 -21.44 -12.94 16.15
CA TYR A 57 -22.00 -13.68 17.30
C TYR A 57 -23.44 -14.14 17.07
N ALA A 58 -24.22 -13.35 16.32
CA ALA A 58 -25.64 -13.58 16.11
C ALA A 58 -25.97 -14.83 15.27
N SER A 59 -25.12 -15.22 14.32
CA SER A 59 -25.06 -16.52 13.58
C SER A 59 -24.21 -16.34 12.31
N PRO A 60 -23.62 -17.40 11.73
CA PRO A 60 -22.91 -17.28 10.45
C PRO A 60 -23.87 -16.82 9.35
N LEU A 61 -23.64 -15.60 8.84
CA LEU A 61 -24.44 -15.00 7.79
C LEU A 61 -24.12 -15.64 6.43
N PRO A 62 -25.12 -15.80 5.53
CA PRO A 62 -24.87 -16.23 4.16
C PRO A 62 -23.92 -15.27 3.42
N PRO A 63 -23.05 -15.76 2.52
CA PRO A 63 -22.11 -14.91 1.76
C PRO A 63 -22.77 -13.75 1.02
N ASP A 64 -23.99 -13.96 0.48
CA ASP A 64 -24.72 -12.93 -0.25
C ASP A 64 -25.11 -11.74 0.63
N VAL A 65 -25.44 -11.99 1.91
CA VAL A 65 -25.79 -10.93 2.87
C VAL A 65 -24.53 -10.14 3.25
N ILE A 66 -23.40 -10.83 3.42
CA ILE A 66 -22.11 -10.19 3.69
C ILE A 66 -21.73 -9.27 2.53
N MET A 67 -21.94 -9.71 1.29
CA MET A 67 -21.71 -8.88 0.10
C MET A 67 -22.54 -7.60 0.12
N VAL A 68 -23.84 -7.69 0.44
CA VAL A 68 -24.72 -6.51 0.51
C VAL A 68 -24.30 -5.55 1.63
N ILE A 69 -23.89 -6.07 2.79
CA ILE A 69 -23.39 -5.25 3.91
C ILE A 69 -22.09 -4.54 3.54
N ALA A 70 -21.18 -5.22 2.83
CA ALA A 70 -19.89 -4.67 2.41
C ALA A 70 -19.98 -3.75 1.18
N PHE A 71 -21.07 -3.83 0.40
CA PHE A 71 -21.21 -3.16 -0.89
C PHE A 71 -20.99 -1.64 -0.89
N PRO A 72 -21.51 -0.85 0.09
CA PRO A 72 -21.17 0.58 0.17
C PRO A 72 -19.67 0.83 0.34
N GLY A 73 -19.00 -0.09 1.04
CA GLY A 73 -17.57 -0.11 1.18
C GLY A 73 -16.82 -0.38 -0.13
N ASP A 74 -17.26 -1.37 -0.89
CA ASP A 74 -16.69 -1.69 -2.20
C ASP A 74 -16.85 -0.53 -3.20
N ILE A 75 -17.97 0.20 -3.13
CA ILE A 75 -18.17 1.44 -3.90
C ILE A 75 -17.12 2.48 -3.51
N LEU A 76 -16.90 2.72 -2.22
CA LEU A 76 -15.88 3.65 -1.75
C LEU A 76 -14.50 3.28 -2.31
N MET A 77 -14.13 2.01 -2.27
CA MET A 77 -12.87 1.51 -2.84
C MET A 77 -12.74 1.80 -4.33
N ARG A 78 -13.78 1.51 -5.12
CA ARG A 78 -13.78 1.75 -6.58
C ARG A 78 -13.59 3.22 -6.90
N ILE A 79 -14.29 4.11 -6.19
CA ILE A 79 -14.21 5.55 -6.43
C ILE A 79 -12.82 6.09 -6.07
N LEU A 80 -12.25 5.66 -4.93
CA LEU A 80 -10.90 6.06 -4.51
C LEU A 80 -9.83 5.62 -5.49
N ILE A 81 -9.92 4.39 -6.01
CA ILE A 81 -8.99 3.87 -7.02
C ILE A 81 -9.07 4.67 -8.33
N THR A 82 -10.27 5.06 -8.76
CA THR A 82 -10.43 5.90 -9.97
C THR A 82 -9.95 7.34 -9.76
N GLY A 83 -10.01 7.89 -8.54
CA GLY A 83 -9.59 9.26 -8.23
C GLY A 83 -8.07 9.49 -8.25
N LEU A 84 -7.28 8.42 -8.27
CA LEU A 84 -5.81 8.45 -8.31
C LEU A 84 -5.20 8.78 -9.67
N ALA A 85 -5.97 8.65 -10.76
CA ALA A 85 -5.46 8.69 -12.13
C ALA A 85 -5.00 10.09 -12.60
N GLY A 86 -5.00 11.11 -11.73
CA GLY A 86 -4.74 12.50 -12.08
C GLY A 86 -3.56 13.17 -11.37
N LEU A 87 -2.63 12.42 -10.78
CA LEU A 87 -1.60 13.00 -9.91
C LEU A 87 -0.29 13.27 -10.65
N ASP A 88 0.06 14.55 -10.69
CA ASP A 88 1.16 15.09 -11.48
C ASP A 88 2.39 15.32 -10.60
N ALA A 89 3.47 14.57 -10.86
CA ALA A 89 4.73 14.72 -10.13
C ALA A 89 5.60 15.80 -10.80
N LYS A 90 5.53 17.05 -10.29
CA LYS A 90 6.40 18.12 -10.76
C LYS A 90 7.84 17.90 -10.28
N SER A 91 8.73 17.52 -11.20
CA SER A 91 10.12 17.22 -10.85
C SER A 91 10.89 18.44 -10.33
N SER A 92 11.55 18.27 -9.19
CA SER A 92 12.65 19.10 -8.71
C SER A 92 13.76 18.15 -8.28
N GLY A 93 14.88 18.11 -9.01
CA GLY A 93 15.92 17.10 -8.81
C GLY A 93 16.43 17.02 -7.37
N ARG A 94 16.60 18.16 -6.70
CA ARG A 94 17.03 18.21 -5.28
C ARG A 94 15.97 17.68 -4.32
N LEU A 95 14.69 17.90 -4.61
CA LEU A 95 13.58 17.40 -3.80
C LEU A 95 13.45 15.88 -3.96
N GLY A 96 13.58 15.39 -5.19
CA GLY A 96 13.60 13.96 -5.54
C GLY A 96 14.67 13.18 -4.79
N THR A 97 15.92 13.64 -4.83
CA THR A 97 17.02 12.95 -4.13
C THR A 97 16.78 12.90 -2.62
N ARG A 98 16.30 13.98 -2.00
CA ARG A 98 15.99 14.00 -0.56
C ARG A 98 14.88 13.02 -0.19
N ALA A 99 13.81 12.98 -0.99
CA ALA A 99 12.71 12.04 -0.79
C ALA A 99 13.18 10.59 -0.94
N MET A 100 13.98 10.28 -1.97
CA MET A 100 14.48 8.93 -2.19
C MET A 100 15.41 8.45 -1.07
N VAL A 101 16.30 9.33 -0.59
CA VAL A 101 17.17 9.01 0.56
C VAL A 101 16.32 8.74 1.80
N TYR A 102 15.31 9.57 2.06
CA TYR A 102 14.38 9.37 3.16
C TYR A 102 13.68 8.00 3.04
N TYR A 103 13.07 7.69 1.89
CA TYR A 103 12.36 6.42 1.67
C TYR A 103 13.26 5.20 1.89
N MET A 104 14.41 5.17 1.22
CA MET A 104 15.34 4.04 1.38
C MET A 104 15.80 3.89 2.84
N SER A 105 16.05 5.00 3.54
CA SER A 105 16.50 4.95 4.93
C SER A 105 15.42 4.43 5.88
N THR A 106 14.17 4.89 5.77
CA THR A 106 13.08 4.46 6.65
C THR A 106 12.69 3.01 6.39
N THR A 107 12.70 2.58 5.13
CA THR A 107 12.38 1.19 4.76
C THR A 107 13.46 0.23 5.24
N ILE A 108 14.75 0.58 5.15
CA ILE A 108 15.83 -0.24 5.72
C ILE A 108 15.69 -0.33 7.24
N ILE A 109 15.40 0.78 7.93
CA ILE A 109 15.18 0.77 9.38
C ILE A 109 14.00 -0.16 9.75
N ALA A 110 12.91 -0.11 8.99
CA ALA A 110 11.74 -0.97 9.21
C ALA A 110 12.07 -2.46 9.02
N ALA A 111 12.80 -2.81 7.95
CA ALA A 111 13.22 -4.20 7.68
C ALA A 111 14.15 -4.71 8.79
N VAL A 112 15.15 -3.92 9.19
CA VAL A 112 16.08 -4.26 10.28
C VAL A 112 15.34 -4.43 11.61
N LEU A 113 14.38 -3.55 11.91
CA LEU A 113 13.54 -3.69 13.10
C LEU A 113 12.73 -4.99 13.07
N GLY A 114 12.13 -5.33 11.92
CA GLY A 114 11.41 -6.58 11.73
C GLY A 114 12.29 -7.81 12.01
N VAL A 115 13.50 -7.83 11.44
CA VAL A 115 14.51 -8.88 11.69
C VAL A 115 14.86 -8.99 13.18
N ILE A 116 15.12 -7.88 13.85
CA ILE A 116 15.47 -7.88 15.27
C ILE A 116 14.30 -8.46 16.10
N LEU A 117 13.08 -8.00 15.85
CA LEU A 117 11.91 -8.44 16.62
C LEU A 117 11.59 -9.91 16.43
N VAL A 118 11.63 -10.43 15.20
CA VAL A 118 11.32 -11.84 14.93
C VAL A 118 12.39 -12.79 15.47
N LEU A 119 13.66 -12.36 15.53
CA LEU A 119 14.72 -13.14 16.16
C LEU A 119 14.61 -13.12 17.69
N LEU A 120 14.19 -12.01 18.29
CA LEU A 120 14.01 -11.89 19.74
C LEU A 120 12.77 -12.64 20.25
N ILE A 121 11.64 -12.51 19.55
CA ILE A 121 10.36 -13.13 19.97
C ILE A 121 10.33 -14.61 19.55
N HIS A 122 10.97 -14.95 18.44
CA HIS A 122 11.00 -16.30 17.87
C HIS A 122 9.61 -16.94 17.70
N PRO A 123 8.69 -16.34 16.93
CA PRO A 123 7.30 -16.79 16.83
C PRO A 123 7.13 -18.15 16.13
N GLY A 124 8.09 -18.60 15.31
CA GLY A 124 8.00 -19.87 14.59
C GLY A 124 8.47 -21.07 15.43
N ASN A 125 7.77 -22.20 15.31
CA ASN A 125 8.16 -23.46 15.93
C ASN A 125 7.83 -24.64 14.98
N PRO A 126 8.72 -25.64 14.83
CA PRO A 126 8.45 -26.83 14.03
C PRO A 126 7.16 -27.59 14.38
N LYS A 127 6.72 -27.54 15.64
CA LYS A 127 5.45 -28.14 16.07
C LYS A 127 4.22 -27.47 15.46
N LEU A 128 4.33 -26.20 15.06
CA LEU A 128 3.23 -25.50 14.38
C LEU A 128 3.03 -26.02 12.96
N LYS A 129 4.10 -26.36 12.23
CA LYS A 129 4.00 -26.93 10.88
C LYS A 129 3.22 -28.24 10.85
N ALA A 130 3.39 -29.09 11.87
CA ALA A 130 2.65 -30.34 12.01
C ALA A 130 1.13 -30.13 12.11
N ASN A 131 0.67 -28.99 12.61
CA ASN A 131 -0.75 -28.65 12.73
C ASN A 131 -1.29 -27.87 11.52
N LEU A 132 -0.43 -27.10 10.83
CA LEU A 132 -0.78 -26.29 9.66
C LEU A 132 -0.76 -27.11 8.34
N GLY A 133 -0.05 -28.24 8.32
CA GLY A 133 0.16 -29.06 7.12
C GLY A 133 1.30 -28.55 6.24
N GLU A 134 1.56 -29.24 5.12
CA GLU A 134 2.49 -28.76 4.10
C GLU A 134 1.82 -27.71 3.22
N GLY A 135 2.48 -26.57 2.99
CA GLY A 135 2.00 -25.54 2.09
C GLY A 135 1.80 -26.06 0.66
N LYS A 136 0.88 -25.46 -0.10
CA LYS A 136 0.66 -25.85 -1.50
C LYS A 136 1.81 -25.36 -2.38
N ARG A 137 2.38 -26.26 -3.18
CA ARG A 137 3.47 -25.96 -4.11
C ARG A 137 3.02 -24.97 -5.19
N ASN A 138 3.51 -23.74 -5.10
CA ASN A 138 3.31 -22.71 -6.12
C ASN A 138 4.33 -22.90 -7.24
N ASP A 139 4.07 -23.82 -8.17
CA ASP A 139 4.94 -24.09 -9.34
C ASP A 139 4.94 -22.96 -10.39
N GLU A 140 4.23 -21.84 -10.16
CA GLU A 140 3.83 -20.91 -11.22
C GLU A 140 4.65 -19.63 -11.34
N LEU A 141 5.46 -19.25 -10.34
CA LEU A 141 6.08 -17.92 -10.27
C LEU A 141 7.58 -17.98 -9.97
N SER A 142 8.40 -17.56 -10.93
CA SER A 142 9.84 -17.37 -10.73
C SER A 142 10.11 -15.96 -10.18
N SER A 143 10.96 -15.85 -9.16
CA SER A 143 11.38 -14.56 -8.58
C SER A 143 12.03 -13.62 -9.62
N LEU A 144 12.79 -14.19 -10.55
CA LEU A 144 13.43 -13.46 -11.64
C LEU A 144 12.41 -12.94 -12.67
N ASP A 145 11.33 -13.69 -12.91
CA ASP A 145 10.24 -13.21 -13.77
C ASP A 145 9.51 -12.03 -13.11
N ALA A 146 9.26 -12.09 -11.80
CA ALA A 146 8.62 -10.99 -11.07
C ALA A 146 9.47 -9.70 -11.08
N PHE A 147 10.79 -9.80 -10.93
CA PHE A 147 11.69 -8.65 -11.05
C PHE A 147 11.68 -8.06 -12.47
N PHE A 148 11.67 -8.91 -13.51
CA PHE A 148 11.54 -8.42 -14.88
C PHE A 148 10.17 -7.82 -15.16
N ASP A 149 9.10 -8.36 -14.58
CA ASP A 149 7.77 -7.78 -14.69
C ASP A 149 7.71 -6.39 -14.03
N LEU A 150 8.43 -6.17 -12.91
CA LEU A 150 8.55 -4.83 -12.31
C LEU A 150 9.17 -3.83 -13.30
N ILE A 151 10.28 -4.19 -13.95
CA ILE A 151 10.95 -3.34 -14.94
C ILE A 151 10.05 -3.11 -16.16
N ARG A 152 9.37 -4.15 -16.66
CA ARG A 152 8.43 -4.02 -17.79
C ARG A 152 7.26 -3.10 -17.44
N ASN A 153 6.73 -3.20 -16.23
CA ASN A 153 5.65 -2.31 -15.78
C ASN A 153 6.13 -0.88 -15.56
N LEU A 154 7.40 -0.63 -15.23
CA LEU A 154 7.94 0.73 -15.16
C LEU A 154 7.92 1.46 -16.53
N PHE A 155 8.01 0.72 -17.63
CA PHE A 155 7.97 1.24 -18.99
C PHE A 155 6.82 0.61 -19.80
N PRO A 156 5.56 1.06 -19.57
CA PRO A 156 4.41 0.46 -20.24
C PRO A 156 4.46 0.66 -21.75
N GLU A 157 4.13 -0.39 -22.51
CA GLU A 157 4.06 -0.34 -23.98
C GLU A 157 2.95 0.61 -24.48
N ASN A 158 1.89 0.78 -23.68
CA ASN A 158 0.76 1.65 -23.99
C ASN A 158 0.20 2.31 -22.72
N LEU A 159 0.11 3.65 -22.72
CA LEU A 159 -0.35 4.43 -21.56
C LEU A 159 -1.85 4.26 -21.29
N VAL A 160 -2.66 4.16 -22.33
CA VAL A 160 -4.11 3.94 -22.18
C VAL A 160 -4.37 2.57 -21.57
N GLN A 161 -3.63 1.55 -22.05
CA GLN A 161 -3.69 0.19 -21.51
C GLN A 161 -3.22 0.15 -20.05
N ALA A 162 -2.16 0.89 -19.71
CA ALA A 162 -1.63 0.97 -18.35
C ALA A 162 -2.65 1.49 -17.32
N CYS A 163 -3.68 2.21 -17.75
CA CYS A 163 -4.77 2.66 -16.86
C CYS A 163 -5.62 1.51 -16.31
N PHE A 164 -5.65 0.33 -16.96
CA PHE A 164 -6.52 -0.78 -16.57
C PHE A 164 -5.88 -2.17 -16.66
N GLN A 165 -4.65 -2.28 -17.17
CA GLN A 165 -3.90 -3.54 -17.28
C GLN A 165 -2.43 -3.37 -16.88
N GLN A 166 -1.84 -4.47 -16.40
CA GLN A 166 -0.43 -4.63 -16.06
C GLN A 166 0.13 -5.92 -16.69
N ILE A 167 1.43 -5.95 -16.92
CA ILE A 167 2.13 -7.11 -17.51
C ILE A 167 2.52 -8.06 -16.40
N GLN A 168 2.20 -9.35 -16.56
CA GLN A 168 2.66 -10.41 -15.68
C GLN A 168 3.11 -11.64 -16.49
N THR A 169 4.21 -12.24 -16.10
CA THR A 169 4.69 -13.52 -16.64
C THR A 169 3.90 -14.66 -16.01
N VAL A 170 3.26 -15.48 -16.86
CA VAL A 170 2.46 -16.63 -16.43
C VAL A 170 3.07 -17.90 -17.00
N SER A 171 3.24 -18.92 -16.16
CA SER A 171 3.72 -20.24 -16.55
C SER A 171 2.53 -21.12 -16.92
N SER A 172 2.41 -21.51 -18.19
CA SER A 172 1.36 -22.42 -18.67
C SER A 172 1.93 -23.81 -18.98
N LYS A 173 1.24 -24.86 -18.53
CA LYS A 173 1.57 -26.25 -18.88
C LYS A 173 0.96 -26.54 -20.25
N VAL A 174 1.79 -26.54 -21.29
CA VAL A 174 1.35 -26.85 -22.66
C VAL A 174 1.66 -28.31 -22.96
N GLU A 175 0.66 -29.05 -23.40
CA GLU A 175 0.84 -30.41 -23.89
C GLU A 175 1.60 -30.37 -25.23
N VAL A 176 2.78 -30.99 -25.26
CA VAL A 176 3.55 -31.15 -26.49
C VAL A 176 3.22 -32.54 -27.05
N GLY A 177 2.54 -32.56 -28.20
CA GLY A 177 2.28 -33.80 -28.92
C GLY A 177 3.58 -34.53 -29.26
N PRO A 178 3.58 -35.88 -29.32
CA PRO A 178 4.78 -36.64 -29.66
C PRO A 178 5.32 -36.17 -31.02
N PRO A 179 6.66 -36.15 -31.22
CA PRO A 179 7.23 -35.79 -32.50
C PRO A 179 6.63 -36.69 -33.60
N PRO A 180 6.33 -36.15 -34.80
CA PRO A 180 5.87 -36.99 -35.89
C PRO A 180 7.00 -37.96 -36.23
N HIS A 181 6.84 -39.23 -35.86
CA HIS A 181 7.72 -40.28 -36.33
C HIS A 181 7.28 -40.65 -37.75
N PRO A 182 8.07 -40.35 -38.79
CA PRO A 182 7.85 -40.98 -40.08
C PRO A 182 8.30 -42.43 -39.92
N ASN A 183 7.39 -43.36 -40.19
CA ASN A 183 7.60 -44.81 -40.25
C ASN A 183 7.40 -45.57 -38.93
N ARG A 184 6.17 -46.05 -38.71
CA ARG A 184 5.95 -47.46 -38.35
C ARG A 184 4.54 -47.91 -38.70
N PHE A 185 4.46 -48.68 -39.80
CA PHE A 185 3.34 -49.58 -40.08
C PHE A 185 3.19 -50.57 -38.92
N GLY A 186 1.97 -50.71 -38.40
CA GLY A 186 1.54 -51.84 -37.58
C GLY A 186 1.99 -51.84 -36.11
N ARG A 187 1.11 -51.38 -35.22
CA ARG A 187 0.74 -51.99 -33.91
C ARG A 187 -0.10 -50.99 -33.12
N ASN A 188 -1.12 -51.47 -32.39
CA ASN A 188 -1.92 -50.70 -31.45
C ASN A 188 -1.01 -49.88 -30.53
N ALA A 189 -0.87 -48.60 -30.85
CA ALA A 189 -0.11 -47.67 -30.03
C ALA A 189 -0.96 -47.35 -28.80
N THR A 190 -0.55 -47.87 -27.63
CA THR A 190 -0.90 -47.24 -26.36
C THR A 190 -0.57 -45.76 -26.48
N LYS A 191 -1.56 -44.87 -26.32
CA LYS A 191 -1.35 -43.42 -26.29
C LYS A 191 -0.22 -43.14 -25.30
N SER A 192 0.97 -42.79 -25.78
CA SER A 192 2.06 -42.36 -24.91
C SER A 192 1.55 -41.20 -24.07
N ALA A 193 1.86 -41.23 -22.77
CA ALA A 193 1.44 -40.18 -21.84
C ALA A 193 1.82 -38.80 -22.38
N ALA A 194 0.86 -37.88 -22.37
CA ALA A 194 1.03 -36.49 -22.77
C ALA A 194 2.28 -35.90 -22.10
N LYS A 195 3.24 -35.43 -22.90
CA LYS A 195 4.44 -34.78 -22.37
C LYS A 195 4.14 -33.30 -22.20
N TYR A 196 3.90 -32.87 -20.97
CA TYR A 196 3.71 -31.46 -20.66
C TYR A 196 5.06 -30.74 -20.63
N VAL A 197 5.13 -29.59 -21.29
CA VAL A 197 6.26 -28.66 -21.19
C VAL A 197 5.75 -27.35 -20.58
N ILE A 198 6.46 -26.84 -19.60
CA ILE A 198 6.15 -25.54 -19.00
C ILE A 198 6.62 -24.46 -19.98
N LYS A 199 5.68 -23.69 -20.53
CA LYS A 199 5.96 -22.54 -21.38
C LYS A 199 5.61 -21.27 -20.63
N LYS A 200 6.57 -20.35 -20.51
CA LYS A 200 6.34 -19.01 -19.97
C LYS A 200 5.77 -18.12 -21.06
N SER A 201 4.72 -17.36 -20.76
CA SER A 201 4.19 -16.32 -21.64
C SER A 201 3.88 -15.05 -20.86
N LEU A 202 4.03 -13.90 -21.52
CA LEU A 202 3.58 -12.62 -20.99
C LEU A 202 2.07 -12.53 -21.19
N GLN A 203 1.35 -12.17 -20.13
CA GLN A 203 -0.09 -11.93 -20.17
C GLN A 203 -0.41 -10.59 -19.54
N PHE A 204 -1.44 -9.93 -20.08
CA PHE A 204 -1.99 -8.73 -19.48
C PHE A 204 -3.00 -9.13 -18.40
N LYS A 205 -2.73 -8.73 -17.16
CA LYS A 205 -3.64 -8.90 -16.04
C LYS A 205 -4.40 -7.60 -15.81
N SER A 206 -5.69 -7.71 -15.47
CA SER A 206 -6.50 -6.53 -15.13
C SER A 206 -5.99 -5.90 -13.82
N GLY A 207 -5.90 -4.58 -13.81
CA GLY A 207 -5.35 -3.79 -12.71
C GLY A 207 -4.57 -2.59 -13.25
N MET A 208 -4.65 -1.44 -12.55
CA MET A 208 -3.94 -0.23 -12.97
C MET A 208 -2.44 -0.38 -12.73
N ASN A 209 -1.63 -0.12 -13.77
CA ASN A 209 -0.18 -0.03 -13.65
C ASN A 209 0.23 1.36 -13.16
N VAL A 210 0.07 1.60 -11.86
CA VAL A 210 0.39 2.88 -11.22
C VAL A 210 1.87 3.23 -11.37
N LEU A 211 2.76 2.24 -11.27
CA LEU A 211 4.21 2.44 -11.39
C LEU A 211 4.60 2.98 -12.77
N GLY A 212 4.08 2.38 -13.85
CA GLY A 212 4.33 2.82 -15.21
C GLY A 212 3.76 4.20 -15.52
N LEU A 213 2.57 4.50 -15.01
CA LEU A 213 1.97 5.84 -15.13
C LEU A 213 2.83 6.90 -14.43
N ILE A 214 3.27 6.65 -13.19
CA ILE A 214 4.18 7.56 -12.47
C ILE A 214 5.49 7.73 -13.23
N GLY A 215 6.12 6.63 -13.67
CA GLY A 215 7.38 6.66 -14.41
C GLY A 215 7.27 7.53 -15.67
N PHE A 216 6.20 7.34 -16.45
CA PHE A 216 5.91 8.14 -17.63
C PHE A 216 5.65 9.62 -17.29
N PHE A 217 4.74 9.92 -16.36
CA PHE A 217 4.37 11.32 -16.04
C PHE A 217 5.51 12.09 -15.37
N VAL A 218 6.39 11.43 -14.61
CA VAL A 218 7.63 12.04 -14.11
C VAL A 218 8.55 12.43 -15.27
N ALA A 219 8.79 11.52 -16.23
CA ALA A 219 9.62 11.82 -17.40
C ALA A 219 8.99 12.93 -18.27
N PHE A 220 7.67 12.86 -18.46
CA PHE A 220 6.88 13.86 -19.19
C PHE A 220 6.96 15.24 -18.52
N GLY A 221 6.81 15.31 -17.19
CA GLY A 221 6.96 16.53 -16.40
C GLY A 221 8.37 17.13 -16.47
N ILE A 222 9.42 16.29 -16.47
CA ILE A 222 10.81 16.74 -16.68
C ILE A 222 10.97 17.37 -18.08
N CYS A 223 10.44 16.73 -19.11
CA CYS A 223 10.49 17.24 -20.48
C CYS A 223 9.73 18.56 -20.61
N MET A 224 8.50 18.66 -20.09
CA MET A 224 7.73 19.91 -20.03
C MET A 224 8.49 21.03 -19.34
N GLY A 225 9.12 20.75 -18.19
CA GLY A 225 9.89 21.73 -17.42
C GLY A 225 11.05 22.32 -18.22
N LYS A 226 11.64 21.56 -19.15
CA LYS A 226 12.72 22.03 -20.04
C LYS A 226 12.22 22.85 -21.23
N MET A 227 10.93 22.79 -21.57
CA MET A 227 10.35 23.48 -22.74
C MET A 227 9.95 24.94 -22.46
N GLY A 228 10.09 25.41 -21.21
CA GLY A 228 9.85 26.81 -20.84
C GLY A 228 8.43 27.28 -21.16
N GLU A 229 8.30 28.42 -21.84
CA GLU A 229 7.00 29.05 -22.12
C GLU A 229 6.06 28.19 -22.97
N ARG A 230 6.59 27.34 -23.87
CA ARG A 230 5.77 26.47 -24.72
C ARG A 230 4.98 25.44 -23.93
N ALA A 231 5.45 25.07 -22.74
CA ALA A 231 4.76 24.12 -21.85
C ALA A 231 3.73 24.80 -20.93
N LYS A 232 3.65 26.13 -20.90
CA LYS A 232 2.81 26.86 -19.93
C LYS A 232 1.32 26.48 -20.03
N LEU A 233 0.78 26.41 -21.25
CA LEU A 233 -0.61 26.01 -21.50
C LEU A 233 -0.90 24.60 -20.95
N MET A 234 0.02 23.66 -21.17
CA MET A 234 -0.13 22.27 -20.73
C MET A 234 -0.04 22.17 -19.21
N LEU A 235 0.88 22.91 -18.59
CA LEU A 235 0.98 23.01 -17.13
C LEU A 235 -0.29 23.60 -16.50
N GLU A 236 -0.87 24.65 -17.10
CA GLU A 236 -2.14 25.23 -16.62
C GLU A 236 -3.30 24.24 -16.75
N PHE A 237 -3.38 23.50 -17.85
CA PHE A 237 -4.36 22.43 -18.04
C PHE A 237 -4.29 21.38 -16.92
N PHE A 238 -3.11 20.82 -16.64
CA PHE A 238 -2.94 19.81 -15.60
C PHE A 238 -3.21 20.38 -14.19
N ASN A 239 -2.86 21.63 -13.93
CA ASN A 239 -3.18 22.28 -12.65
C ASN A 239 -4.70 22.40 -12.44
N VAL A 240 -5.45 22.82 -13.46
CA VAL A 240 -6.92 22.91 -13.40
C VAL A 240 -7.53 21.52 -13.23
N LEU A 241 -7.05 20.53 -13.99
CA LEU A 241 -7.50 19.15 -13.87
C LEU A 241 -7.29 18.61 -12.45
N ASN A 242 -6.12 18.84 -11.85
CA ASN A 242 -5.86 18.43 -10.49
C ASN A 242 -6.78 19.13 -9.47
N GLU A 243 -7.08 20.42 -9.65
CA GLU A 243 -8.02 21.15 -8.79
C GLU A 243 -9.44 20.55 -8.86
N ILE A 244 -9.88 20.13 -10.06
CA ILE A 244 -11.15 19.41 -10.25
C ILE A 244 -11.13 18.07 -9.51
N VAL A 245 -10.05 17.30 -9.63
CA VAL A 245 -9.89 16.01 -8.92
C VAL A 245 -9.97 16.22 -7.41
N MET A 246 -9.30 17.23 -6.87
CA MET A 246 -9.33 17.53 -5.43
C MET A 246 -10.73 17.90 -4.94
N ARG A 247 -11.56 18.57 -5.77
CA ARG A 247 -12.97 18.83 -5.43
C ARG A 247 -13.80 17.54 -5.41
N LEU A 248 -13.59 16.63 -6.35
CA LEU A 248 -14.25 15.32 -6.36
C LEU A 248 -13.88 14.52 -5.11
N VAL A 249 -12.60 14.54 -4.71
CA VAL A 249 -12.11 13.93 -3.47
C VAL A 249 -12.84 14.49 -2.25
N GLY A 250 -13.04 15.81 -2.20
CA GLY A 250 -13.85 16.45 -1.17
C GLY A 250 -15.26 15.84 -1.03
N MET A 251 -15.91 15.50 -2.14
CA MET A 251 -17.24 14.83 -2.12
C MET A 251 -17.14 13.38 -1.62
N ILE A 252 -16.13 12.64 -2.07
CA ILE A 252 -15.89 11.25 -1.67
C ILE A 252 -15.63 11.15 -0.15
N MET A 253 -14.97 12.15 0.43
CA MET A 253 -14.71 12.20 1.87
C MET A 253 -15.99 12.20 2.72
N TRP A 254 -17.08 12.80 2.24
CA TRP A 254 -18.36 12.77 2.94
C TRP A 254 -19.04 11.40 2.90
N TYR A 255 -18.76 10.60 1.87
CA TYR A 255 -19.20 9.21 1.77
C TYR A 255 -18.35 8.26 2.62
N SER A 256 -17.08 8.63 2.87
CA SER A 256 -16.10 7.77 3.55
C SER A 256 -16.54 7.18 4.90
N PRO A 257 -17.25 7.89 5.81
CA PRO A 257 -17.64 7.31 7.10
C PRO A 257 -18.52 6.07 6.97
N ILE A 258 -19.46 6.11 6.02
CA ILE A 258 -20.40 5.01 5.76
C ILE A 258 -19.65 3.86 5.06
N GLY A 259 -18.86 4.18 4.03
CA GLY A 259 -18.09 3.17 3.30
C GLY A 259 -17.09 2.43 4.19
N ILE A 260 -16.36 3.14 5.05
CA ILE A 260 -15.39 2.55 5.99
C ILE A 260 -16.09 1.66 7.03
N ALA A 261 -17.23 2.10 7.59
CA ALA A 261 -18.00 1.29 8.53
C ALA A 261 -18.43 -0.06 7.92
N CYS A 262 -18.96 -0.02 6.69
CA CYS A 262 -19.37 -1.20 5.93
C CYS A 262 -18.19 -2.10 5.53
N LEU A 263 -17.05 -1.54 5.11
CA LEU A 263 -15.83 -2.30 4.79
C LEU A 263 -15.35 -3.10 6.00
N ILE A 264 -15.17 -2.43 7.15
CA ILE A 264 -14.65 -3.07 8.36
C ILE A 264 -15.62 -4.13 8.86
N CYS A 265 -16.92 -3.83 8.88
CA CYS A 265 -17.96 -4.78 9.25
C CYS A 265 -17.92 -6.04 8.37
N GLY A 266 -17.92 -5.87 7.03
CA GLY A 266 -17.88 -6.96 6.07
C GLY A 266 -16.62 -7.84 6.19
N LYS A 267 -15.46 -7.21 6.43
CA LYS A 267 -14.19 -7.92 6.64
C LYS A 267 -14.20 -8.76 7.93
N ILE A 268 -14.71 -8.22 9.04
CA ILE A 268 -14.78 -8.94 10.32
C ILE A 268 -15.72 -10.15 10.23
N ILE A 269 -16.83 -10.04 9.50
CA ILE A 269 -17.82 -11.13 9.37
C ILE A 269 -17.28 -12.25 8.46
N SER A 270 -16.47 -11.92 7.45
CA SER A 270 -15.95 -12.88 6.47
C SER A 270 -14.91 -13.87 7.03
N ILE A 271 -14.49 -13.70 8.28
CA ILE A 271 -13.50 -14.57 8.92
C ILE A 271 -14.20 -15.83 9.42
N ASN A 272 -13.90 -17.00 8.86
CA ASN A 272 -14.54 -18.24 9.29
C ASN A 272 -14.06 -18.70 10.68
N ASP A 273 -12.74 -18.73 10.94
CA ASP A 273 -12.19 -19.40 12.13
C ASP A 273 -11.07 -18.60 12.83
N LEU A 274 -11.46 -17.56 13.57
CA LEU A 274 -10.53 -16.65 14.25
C LEU A 274 -9.72 -17.37 15.35
N GLU A 275 -10.31 -18.37 16.02
CA GLU A 275 -9.65 -19.10 17.11
C GLU A 275 -8.51 -19.98 16.61
N MET A 276 -8.71 -20.70 15.50
CA MET A 276 -7.67 -21.53 14.90
C MET A 276 -6.50 -20.68 14.38
N VAL A 277 -6.83 -19.58 13.69
CA VAL A 277 -5.84 -18.62 13.19
C VAL A 277 -5.06 -17.97 14.33
N ALA A 278 -5.73 -17.57 15.41
CA ALA A 278 -5.08 -17.00 16.59
C ALA A 278 -4.18 -18.02 17.30
N LYS A 279 -4.58 -19.28 17.42
CA LYS A 279 -3.76 -20.34 18.05
C LYS A 279 -2.51 -20.68 17.23
N GLN A 280 -2.60 -20.66 15.90
CA GLN A 280 -1.51 -21.09 15.01
C GLN A 280 -0.63 -19.96 14.48
N LEU A 281 -1.15 -18.73 14.35
CA LEU A 281 -0.38 -17.60 13.80
C LEU A 281 -0.39 -16.37 14.72
N GLY A 282 -0.94 -16.49 15.93
CA GLY A 282 -1.06 -15.40 16.89
C GLY A 282 0.26 -14.72 17.21
N MET A 283 1.30 -15.48 17.55
CA MET A 283 2.62 -14.91 17.89
C MET A 283 3.28 -14.22 16.70
N TYR A 284 3.07 -14.73 15.50
CA TYR A 284 3.50 -14.09 14.26
C TYR A 284 2.80 -12.73 14.07
N MET A 285 1.46 -12.70 14.17
CA MET A 285 0.68 -11.46 14.06
C MET A 285 1.09 -10.43 15.12
N VAL A 286 1.27 -10.86 16.37
CA VAL A 286 1.72 -9.99 17.47
C VAL A 286 3.09 -9.40 17.16
N THR A 287 4.02 -10.19 16.62
CA THR A 287 5.37 -9.71 16.24
C THR A 287 5.30 -8.63 15.17
N VAL A 288 4.50 -8.82 14.12
CA VAL A 288 4.31 -7.82 13.04
C VAL A 288 3.66 -6.55 13.60
N ILE A 289 2.57 -6.68 14.35
CA ILE A 289 1.83 -5.53 14.91
C ILE A 289 2.72 -4.73 15.86
N ILE A 290 3.47 -5.38 16.75
CA ILE A 290 4.43 -4.71 17.64
C ILE A 290 5.49 -3.97 16.81
N GLY A 291 6.02 -4.60 15.76
CA GLY A 291 6.98 -3.96 14.87
C GLY A 291 6.44 -2.71 14.19
N LEU A 292 5.21 -2.78 13.65
CA LEU A 292 4.54 -1.63 13.03
C LEU A 292 4.30 -0.51 14.03
N ILE A 293 3.87 -0.83 15.25
CA ILE A 293 3.66 0.16 16.33
C ILE A 293 4.98 0.81 16.74
N ILE A 294 6.07 0.05 16.88
CA ILE A 294 7.38 0.59 17.22
C ILE A 294 7.91 1.48 16.08
N HIS A 295 7.80 1.02 14.83
CA HIS A 295 8.26 1.81 13.67
C HIS A 295 7.47 3.10 13.52
N GLY A 296 6.15 3.01 13.46
CA GLY A 296 5.25 4.14 13.26
C GLY A 296 5.11 5.06 14.47
N GLY A 297 5.19 4.52 15.68
CA GLY A 297 5.00 5.24 16.93
C GLY A 297 6.28 5.76 17.59
N ILE A 298 7.45 5.21 17.24
CA ILE A 298 8.74 5.62 17.83
C ILE A 298 9.71 6.08 16.76
N PHE A 299 10.08 5.24 15.79
CA PHE A 299 11.14 5.58 14.82
C PHE A 299 10.75 6.75 13.90
N LEU A 300 9.57 6.72 13.28
CA LEU A 300 9.13 7.81 12.40
C LEU A 300 8.95 9.16 13.16
N PRO A 301 8.31 9.20 14.35
CA PRO A 301 8.27 10.40 15.19
C PRO A 301 9.64 10.92 15.59
N LEU A 302 10.56 10.02 15.94
CA LEU A 302 11.91 10.39 16.34
C LEU A 302 12.67 11.04 15.18
N ILE A 303 12.59 10.46 13.99
CA ILE A 303 13.17 11.04 12.77
C ILE A 303 12.56 12.42 12.52
N TYR A 304 11.23 12.55 12.58
CA TYR A 304 10.55 13.84 12.43
C TYR A 304 11.03 14.88 13.45
N PHE A 305 11.12 14.50 14.73
CA PHE A 305 11.53 15.38 15.80
C PHE A 305 12.99 15.82 15.64
N ILE A 306 13.91 14.92 15.26
CA ILE A 306 15.33 15.24 15.06
C ILE A 306 15.53 16.28 13.94
N PHE A 307 14.87 16.08 12.79
CA PHE A 307 15.09 16.91 11.61
C PHE A 307 14.21 18.17 11.57
N VAL A 308 12.92 18.05 11.94
CA VAL A 308 11.95 19.15 11.88
C VAL A 308 11.94 19.96 13.18
N ARG A 309 12.36 19.36 14.30
CA ARG A 309 12.38 19.97 15.65
C ARG A 309 11.01 20.53 16.07
N LYS A 310 9.94 19.87 15.63
CA LYS A 310 8.55 20.16 16.00
C LYS A 310 7.92 18.94 16.65
N ASN A 311 6.84 19.16 17.38
CA ASN A 311 6.11 18.07 18.02
C ASN A 311 5.45 17.16 16.96
N PRO A 312 5.84 15.86 16.86
CA PRO A 312 5.26 14.93 15.90
C PRO A 312 3.79 14.62 16.16
N PHE A 313 3.31 14.72 17.40
CA PHE A 313 1.92 14.40 17.73
C PHE A 313 0.92 15.38 17.11
N THR A 314 1.30 16.65 16.96
CA THR A 314 0.48 17.65 16.25
C THR A 314 0.35 17.28 14.77
N PHE A 315 1.43 16.77 14.17
CA PHE A 315 1.41 16.28 12.79
C PHE A 315 0.48 15.06 12.64
N PHE A 316 0.57 14.11 13.57
CA PHE A 316 -0.29 12.91 13.58
C PHE A 316 -1.77 13.22 13.71
N MET A 317 -2.14 14.17 14.59
CA MET A 317 -3.54 14.59 14.68
C MET A 317 -4.05 15.20 13.37
N GLY A 318 -3.20 15.91 12.62
CA GLY A 318 -3.58 16.47 11.32
C GLY A 318 -3.83 15.42 10.22
N ILE A 319 -3.16 14.27 10.28
CA ILE A 319 -3.29 13.17 9.29
C ILE A 319 -4.15 12.00 9.76
N PHE A 320 -4.69 12.04 10.97
CA PHE A 320 -5.37 10.91 11.59
C PHE A 320 -6.50 10.35 10.71
N GLN A 321 -7.22 11.21 9.99
CA GLN A 321 -8.27 10.77 9.08
C GLN A 321 -7.76 9.87 7.94
N ALA A 322 -6.58 10.16 7.41
CA ALA A 322 -5.95 9.33 6.39
C ALA A 322 -5.57 7.96 6.93
N TRP A 323 -5.08 7.87 8.18
CA TRP A 323 -4.78 6.59 8.84
C TRP A 323 -6.03 5.72 9.04
N VAL A 324 -7.12 6.33 9.51
CA VAL A 324 -8.38 5.59 9.73
C VAL A 324 -8.95 5.11 8.39
N THR A 325 -8.83 5.92 7.34
CA THR A 325 -9.20 5.50 5.99
C THR A 325 -8.32 4.35 5.51
N ALA A 326 -7.00 4.41 5.77
CA ALA A 326 -6.04 3.38 5.33
C ALA A 326 -6.27 2.05 6.01
N LEU A 327 -6.66 2.07 7.28
CA LEU A 327 -7.07 0.87 8.02
C LEU A 327 -8.32 0.24 7.40
N GLY A 328 -9.31 1.05 6.99
CA GLY A 328 -10.54 0.55 6.40
C GLY A 328 -10.38 0.04 4.96
N THR A 329 -9.57 0.72 4.16
CA THR A 329 -9.37 0.38 2.74
C THR A 329 -8.28 -0.67 2.51
N ALA A 330 -7.35 -0.84 3.45
CA ALA A 330 -6.14 -1.65 3.31
C ALA A 330 -5.34 -1.33 2.02
N SER A 331 -5.40 -0.08 1.54
CA SER A 331 -4.73 0.36 0.30
C SER A 331 -4.15 1.76 0.43
N SER A 332 -2.82 1.85 0.34
CA SER A 332 -2.07 3.12 0.29
C SER A 332 -2.51 3.98 -0.89
N ALA A 333 -2.73 3.36 -2.05
CA ALA A 333 -3.25 4.05 -3.22
C ALA A 333 -4.65 4.61 -2.93
N GLY A 334 -5.58 3.78 -2.44
CA GLY A 334 -6.94 4.22 -2.14
C GLY A 334 -7.01 5.40 -1.16
N THR A 335 -6.02 5.58 -0.28
CA THR A 335 -6.01 6.68 0.71
C THR A 335 -5.32 7.94 0.27
N LEU A 336 -4.56 7.90 -0.82
CA LEU A 336 -3.73 9.00 -1.27
C LEU A 336 -4.49 10.33 -1.40
N PRO A 337 -5.73 10.37 -1.93
CA PRO A 337 -6.47 11.63 -2.04
C PRO A 337 -6.85 12.22 -0.67
N VAL A 338 -7.15 11.36 0.30
CA VAL A 338 -7.42 11.76 1.70
C VAL A 338 -6.17 12.34 2.34
N THR A 339 -5.02 11.70 2.11
CA THR A 339 -3.72 12.15 2.60
C THR A 339 -3.34 13.52 2.05
N PHE A 340 -3.58 13.78 0.76
CA PHE A 340 -3.38 15.10 0.16
C PHE A 340 -4.14 16.19 0.90
N ARG A 341 -5.43 15.98 1.13
CA ARG A 341 -6.28 16.94 1.84
C ARG A 341 -5.78 17.19 3.25
N CYS A 342 -5.45 16.12 3.99
CA CYS A 342 -4.94 16.26 5.36
C CYS A 342 -3.63 17.06 5.41
N LEU A 343 -2.70 16.83 4.48
CA LEU A 343 -1.43 17.56 4.45
C LEU A 343 -1.59 19.02 3.99
N GLU A 344 -2.40 19.27 2.96
CA GLU A 344 -2.56 20.61 2.37
C GLU A 344 -3.52 21.50 3.17
N GLU A 345 -4.64 20.97 3.66
CA GLU A 345 -5.66 21.75 4.38
C GLU A 345 -5.45 21.74 5.89
N ASN A 346 -5.23 20.57 6.53
CA ASN A 346 -5.13 20.51 7.99
C ASN A 346 -3.75 20.97 8.49
N LEU A 347 -2.68 20.60 7.77
CA LEU A 347 -1.30 20.90 8.17
C LEU A 347 -0.65 22.04 7.37
N GLY A 348 -1.30 22.53 6.32
CA GLY A 348 -0.81 23.67 5.54
C GLY A 348 0.52 23.42 4.82
N ILE A 349 0.84 22.17 4.45
CA ILE A 349 2.07 21.83 3.74
C ILE A 349 2.00 22.34 2.30
N ASP A 350 3.13 22.85 1.79
CA ASP A 350 3.23 23.38 0.43
C ASP A 350 2.84 22.32 -0.63
N LYS A 351 1.86 22.67 -1.46
CA LYS A 351 1.31 21.81 -2.51
C LYS A 351 2.38 21.29 -3.49
N ARG A 352 3.47 22.03 -3.69
CA ARG A 352 4.59 21.63 -4.56
C ARG A 352 5.36 20.45 -3.98
N VAL A 353 5.39 20.31 -2.66
CA VAL A 353 6.05 19.20 -1.97
C VAL A 353 5.12 18.00 -1.90
N THR A 354 3.87 18.19 -1.44
CA THR A 354 2.89 17.10 -1.32
C THR A 354 2.64 16.41 -2.66
N ARG A 355 2.43 17.18 -3.75
CA ARG A 355 2.13 16.66 -5.10
C ARG A 355 3.29 15.92 -5.75
N PHE A 356 4.51 16.11 -5.25
CA PHE A 356 5.67 15.37 -5.70
C PHE A 356 5.97 14.16 -4.81
N VAL A 357 6.01 14.37 -3.49
CA VAL A 357 6.45 13.36 -2.52
C VAL A 357 5.40 12.26 -2.36
N LEU A 358 4.12 12.60 -2.18
CA LEU A 358 3.08 11.62 -1.86
C LEU A 358 2.84 10.56 -2.96
N PRO A 359 2.71 10.90 -4.26
CA PRO A 359 2.44 9.89 -5.28
C PRO A 359 3.59 8.91 -5.45
N VAL A 360 4.83 9.41 -5.39
CA VAL A 360 6.04 8.59 -5.45
C VAL A 360 6.16 7.73 -4.19
N GLY A 361 5.84 8.30 -3.02
CA GLY A 361 5.90 7.58 -1.74
C GLY A 361 4.85 6.47 -1.64
N ALA A 362 3.67 6.65 -2.22
CA ALA A 362 2.58 5.65 -2.17
C ALA A 362 2.94 4.32 -2.85
N THR A 363 3.90 4.32 -3.78
CA THR A 363 4.41 3.12 -4.46
C THR A 363 5.78 2.69 -3.99
N ILE A 364 6.69 3.62 -3.71
CA ILE A 364 8.08 3.30 -3.38
C ILE A 364 8.30 3.09 -1.88
N ASN A 365 7.63 3.87 -1.02
CA ASN A 365 7.91 3.91 0.42
C ASN A 365 6.96 3.00 1.21
N MET A 366 7.20 1.69 1.14
CA MET A 366 6.38 0.68 1.81
C MET A 366 7.07 0.08 3.06
N ASP A 367 7.31 0.91 4.07
CA ASP A 367 7.97 0.49 5.32
C ASP A 367 7.29 -0.70 6.01
N GLY A 368 5.95 -0.66 6.10
CA GLY A 368 5.18 -1.73 6.74
C GLY A 368 5.32 -3.07 6.01
N THR A 369 5.32 -3.03 4.67
CA THR A 369 5.54 -4.21 3.83
C THR A 369 6.93 -4.79 4.03
N ALA A 370 7.97 -3.95 4.06
CA ALA A 370 9.34 -4.41 4.29
C ALA A 370 9.52 -5.09 5.66
N LEU A 371 8.90 -4.52 6.71
CA LEU A 371 8.89 -5.12 8.05
C LEU A 371 8.13 -6.46 8.05
N TYR A 372 6.93 -6.48 7.49
CA TYR A 372 6.09 -7.67 7.37
C TYR A 372 6.83 -8.81 6.63
N GLU A 373 7.39 -8.52 5.47
CA GLU A 373 8.11 -9.50 4.64
C GLU A 373 9.36 -10.06 5.34
N ALA A 374 10.11 -9.20 6.04
CA ALA A 374 11.27 -9.64 6.82
C ALA A 374 10.87 -10.58 7.97
N VAL A 375 9.83 -10.22 8.72
CA VAL A 375 9.29 -11.05 9.82
C VAL A 375 8.74 -12.36 9.28
N ALA A 376 7.98 -12.32 8.18
CA ALA A 376 7.41 -13.50 7.53
C ALA A 376 8.48 -14.50 7.07
N ALA A 377 9.59 -14.01 6.53
CA ALA A 377 10.62 -14.88 5.93
C ALA A 377 11.33 -15.67 7.03
N ILE A 378 11.69 -14.98 8.11
CA ILE A 378 12.34 -15.60 9.26
C ILE A 378 11.36 -16.48 10.02
N PHE A 379 10.09 -16.09 10.13
CA PHE A 379 9.05 -16.95 10.70
C PHE A 379 8.90 -18.28 9.95
N ILE A 380 8.88 -18.26 8.62
CA ILE A 380 8.85 -19.47 7.79
C ILE A 380 10.11 -20.33 8.02
N ALA A 381 11.29 -19.71 8.12
CA ALA A 381 12.52 -20.43 8.44
C ALA A 381 12.43 -21.14 9.81
N GLN A 382 12.01 -20.42 10.84
CA GLN A 382 11.84 -20.95 12.21
C GLN A 382 10.82 -22.10 12.26
N MET A 383 9.69 -21.95 11.56
CA MET A 383 8.66 -23.00 11.47
C MET A 383 9.15 -24.26 10.74
N ASN A 384 10.11 -24.12 9.83
CA ASN A 384 10.74 -25.24 9.15
C ASN A 384 11.95 -25.82 9.92
N GLY A 385 12.32 -25.24 11.06
CA GLY A 385 13.52 -25.62 11.79
C GLY A 385 14.81 -25.32 11.01
N ILE A 386 14.76 -24.37 10.08
CA ILE A 386 15.91 -23.93 9.29
C ILE A 386 16.54 -22.75 10.04
N GLU A 387 17.75 -22.94 10.53
CA GLU A 387 18.55 -21.86 11.09
C GLU A 387 19.15 -21.02 9.96
N LEU A 388 18.96 -19.70 10.04
CA LEU A 388 19.49 -18.76 9.05
C LEU A 388 20.87 -18.26 9.51
N ASP A 389 21.85 -18.38 8.63
CA ASP A 389 23.17 -17.77 8.82
C ASP A 389 23.07 -16.22 8.81
N PRO A 390 23.96 -15.46 9.49
CA PRO A 390 23.96 -14.01 9.43
C PRO A 390 23.97 -13.43 8.02
N GLY A 391 24.62 -14.10 7.05
CA GLY A 391 24.58 -13.69 5.65
C GLY A 391 23.18 -13.80 5.02
N GLN A 392 22.44 -14.86 5.36
CA GLN A 392 21.05 -15.02 4.93
C GLN A 392 20.13 -13.99 5.59
N ILE A 393 20.36 -13.65 6.87
CA ILE A 393 19.59 -12.61 7.58
C ILE A 393 19.76 -11.24 6.92
N VAL A 394 20.99 -10.86 6.57
CA VAL A 394 21.26 -9.63 5.82
C VAL A 394 20.59 -9.67 4.44
N THR A 395 20.63 -10.83 3.78
CA THR A 395 19.96 -11.03 2.49
C THR A 395 18.45 -10.85 2.62
N VAL A 396 17.80 -11.40 3.65
CA VAL A 396 16.37 -11.16 3.93
C VAL A 396 16.08 -9.67 4.08
N SER A 397 16.85 -8.97 4.91
CA SER A 397 16.62 -7.54 5.16
C SER A 397 16.75 -6.69 3.88
N LEU A 398 17.78 -6.94 3.07
CA LEU A 398 18.01 -6.20 1.83
C LEU A 398 16.95 -6.53 0.77
N THR A 399 16.64 -7.82 0.61
CA THR A 399 15.63 -8.27 -0.36
C THR A 399 14.23 -7.82 0.02
N ALA A 400 13.86 -7.80 1.30
CA ALA A 400 12.60 -7.22 1.78
C ALA A 400 12.50 -5.72 1.48
N THR A 401 13.59 -4.98 1.68
CA THR A 401 13.64 -3.55 1.32
C THR A 401 13.37 -3.37 -0.18
N LEU A 402 14.06 -4.14 -1.04
CA LEU A 402 13.90 -4.04 -2.49
C LEU A 402 12.53 -4.55 -2.97
N ALA A 403 12.02 -5.62 -2.36
CA ALA A 403 10.73 -6.22 -2.64
C ALA A 403 9.58 -5.25 -2.31
N SER A 404 9.67 -4.55 -1.18
CA SER A 404 8.67 -3.56 -0.77
C SER A 404 8.51 -2.40 -1.76
N VAL A 405 9.59 -1.99 -2.44
CA VAL A 405 9.53 -0.96 -3.50
C VAL A 405 8.81 -1.49 -4.75
N GLY A 406 8.92 -2.80 -5.01
CA GLY A 406 8.28 -3.48 -6.13
C GLY A 406 6.85 -3.95 -5.84
N ALA A 407 6.40 -3.88 -4.59
CA ALA A 407 5.05 -4.27 -4.22
C ALA A 407 4.04 -3.25 -4.77
N ALA A 408 2.97 -3.75 -5.38
CA ALA A 408 1.90 -2.88 -5.85
C ALA A 408 1.12 -2.30 -4.65
N SER A 409 0.64 -1.06 -4.75
CA SER A 409 -0.12 -0.38 -3.69
C SER A 409 -1.57 -0.87 -3.53
N ILE A 410 -1.79 -2.17 -3.76
CA ILE A 410 -3.09 -2.86 -3.69
C ILE A 410 -3.10 -3.84 -2.51
N PRO A 411 -4.28 -4.18 -1.98
CA PRO A 411 -4.39 -5.17 -0.91
C PRO A 411 -3.70 -6.49 -1.29
N SER A 412 -3.03 -7.11 -0.32
CA SER A 412 -2.36 -8.41 -0.46
C SER A 412 -1.22 -8.49 -1.49
N ALA A 413 -0.67 -7.36 -1.94
CA ALA A 413 0.46 -7.35 -2.87
C ALA A 413 1.75 -7.94 -2.26
N GLY A 414 1.96 -7.77 -0.95
CA GLY A 414 3.15 -8.24 -0.22
C GLY A 414 3.37 -9.76 -0.30
N LEU A 415 2.29 -10.55 -0.44
CA LEU A 415 2.39 -12.01 -0.57
C LEU A 415 3.07 -12.45 -1.87
N VAL A 416 2.96 -11.66 -2.94
CA VAL A 416 3.57 -11.99 -4.24
C VAL A 416 5.07 -11.71 -4.21
N THR A 417 5.46 -10.58 -3.63
CA THR A 417 6.85 -10.17 -3.46
C THR A 417 7.59 -11.03 -2.44
N MET A 418 6.87 -11.63 -1.49
CA MET A 418 7.39 -12.63 -0.55
C MET A 418 8.09 -13.82 -1.23
N LEU A 419 7.63 -14.27 -2.41
CA LEU A 419 8.29 -15.35 -3.16
C LEU A 419 9.73 -14.98 -3.52
N LEU A 420 9.99 -13.71 -3.84
CA LEU A 420 11.32 -13.24 -4.20
C LEU A 420 12.30 -13.41 -3.04
N ILE A 421 11.86 -13.07 -1.83
CA ILE A 421 12.68 -13.14 -0.62
C ILE A 421 12.96 -14.59 -0.25
N LEU A 422 11.92 -15.44 -0.16
CA LEU A 422 12.11 -16.86 0.18
C LEU A 422 13.00 -17.58 -0.81
N THR A 423 12.87 -17.28 -2.11
CA THR A 423 13.73 -17.86 -3.15
C THR A 423 15.18 -17.38 -3.00
N ALA A 424 15.40 -16.10 -2.67
CA ALA A 424 16.73 -15.52 -2.52
C ALA A 424 17.53 -16.17 -1.37
N VAL A 425 16.86 -16.60 -0.30
CA VAL A 425 17.50 -17.29 0.84
C VAL A 425 17.35 -18.81 0.82
N GLY A 426 16.68 -19.37 -0.18
CA GLY A 426 16.51 -20.82 -0.36
C GLY A 426 15.48 -21.48 0.56
N LEU A 427 14.49 -20.71 1.04
CA LEU A 427 13.42 -21.20 1.92
C LEU A 427 12.23 -21.80 1.12
N PRO A 428 11.45 -22.72 1.71
CA PRO A 428 10.28 -23.30 1.07
C PRO A 428 9.20 -22.26 0.75
N THR A 429 8.93 -22.02 -0.54
CA THR A 429 7.95 -21.00 -1.00
C THR A 429 6.50 -21.43 -0.85
N GLN A 430 6.24 -22.73 -0.71
CA GLN A 430 4.90 -23.29 -0.56
C GLN A 430 4.20 -22.84 0.74
N ASP A 431 4.99 -22.51 1.76
CA ASP A 431 4.49 -22.12 3.08
C ASP A 431 3.95 -20.68 3.12
N ILE A 432 4.11 -19.89 2.04
CA ILE A 432 3.44 -18.57 1.89
C ILE A 432 1.92 -18.70 1.99
N SER A 433 1.37 -19.81 1.48
CA SER A 433 -0.07 -20.07 1.51
C SER A 433 -0.66 -20.06 2.93
N LEU A 434 0.17 -20.31 3.95
CA LEU A 434 -0.22 -20.28 5.36
C LEU A 434 -0.40 -18.84 5.86
N LEU A 435 0.32 -17.87 5.29
CA LEU A 435 0.23 -16.46 5.67
C LEU A 435 -0.99 -15.75 5.04
N VAL A 436 -1.53 -16.28 3.95
CA VAL A 436 -2.72 -15.73 3.27
C VAL A 436 -3.91 -15.61 4.21
N ALA A 437 -4.04 -16.52 5.18
CA ALA A 437 -5.14 -16.52 6.15
C ALA A 437 -5.11 -15.33 7.12
N VAL A 438 -3.94 -14.73 7.36
CA VAL A 438 -3.73 -13.60 8.27
C VAL A 438 -3.42 -12.28 7.58
N ASP A 439 -3.03 -12.32 6.30
CA ASP A 439 -2.64 -11.16 5.50
C ASP A 439 -3.71 -10.07 5.40
N TRP A 440 -4.99 -10.42 5.51
CA TRP A 440 -6.06 -9.42 5.46
C TRP A 440 -6.10 -8.52 6.72
N LEU A 441 -5.51 -8.97 7.84
CA LEU A 441 -5.52 -8.28 9.14
C LEU A 441 -4.25 -7.43 9.37
N LEU A 442 -3.14 -7.84 8.74
CA LEU A 442 -1.81 -7.23 8.87
C LEU A 442 -1.56 -6.24 7.73
#